data_AF-T1B2T9-F1
#
_entry.id   AF-T1B2T9-F1
#
_cell.length_a   1.000
_cell.length_b   1.000
_cell.length_c   1.000
_cell.angle_alpha   90.00
_cell.angle_beta   90.00
_cell.angle_gamma   90.00
#
_symmetry.space_group_name_H-M   'P 1'
#
loop_
_entity.id
_entity.type
_entity.pdbx_description
1 polymer ?
#
loop_
_entity_poly.entity_id
_entity_poly.type
_entity_poly.pdbx_seq_one_letter_code
_entity_poly.pdbx_strand_id
1 'polypeptide(L)'
;MIEHERIRTTVAKAKELRRVVEPVITLARRGDTVAHRRLAFDRLRNRPAVTKLFSDLGPHYRSRAGGYVRILRTGFRSGDHAPLALIQLVDRPEKVRTVRVKSKVPESPPPVLPADEATRKAQAGKTAPKTAPKREEWQKKSRWPSIFRGRSKKSEDTQ
;
A
#
# COMPACT_ATOMS: atom_id res chain seq x y z
N MET A 1 3.26 -3.41 -15.75
CA MET A 1 4.67 -3.56 -15.36
C MET A 1 5.10 -2.48 -14.39
N ILE A 2 4.98 -1.20 -14.74
CA ILE A 2 5.47 -0.06 -13.92
C ILE A 2 4.86 -0.01 -12.52
N GLU A 3 3.57 -0.32 -12.38
CA GLU A 3 2.90 -0.35 -11.07
C GLU A 3 3.50 -1.39 -10.11
N HIS A 4 3.66 -2.63 -10.60
CA HIS A 4 4.02 -3.80 -9.80
C HIS A 4 5.53 -4.05 -9.75
N GLU A 5 6.29 -3.45 -10.67
CA GLU A 5 7.75 -3.52 -10.84
C GLU A 5 8.35 -4.91 -11.09
N ARG A 6 7.59 -5.99 -10.86
CA ARG A 6 7.87 -7.38 -11.24
C ARG A 6 6.63 -8.02 -11.83
N ILE A 7 6.82 -8.79 -12.90
CA ILE A 7 5.76 -9.60 -13.50
C ILE A 7 6.35 -10.93 -13.96
N ARG A 8 5.62 -12.02 -13.77
CA ARG A 8 5.92 -13.31 -14.41
C ARG A 8 5.11 -13.41 -15.70
N THR A 9 5.79 -13.61 -16.82
CA THR A 9 5.17 -13.70 -18.15
C THR A 9 5.96 -14.68 -19.04
N THR A 10 5.61 -14.82 -20.31
CA THR A 10 6.37 -15.65 -21.25
C THR A 10 7.64 -14.94 -21.74
N VAL A 11 8.65 -15.70 -22.16
CA VAL A 11 9.94 -15.14 -22.65
C VAL A 11 9.72 -14.18 -23.82
N ALA A 12 8.85 -14.52 -24.77
CA ALA A 12 8.54 -13.67 -25.91
C ALA A 12 7.93 -12.32 -25.48
N LYS A 13 6.94 -12.36 -24.59
CA LYS A 13 6.32 -11.14 -24.04
C LYS A 13 7.32 -10.32 -23.23
N ALA A 14 8.18 -10.97 -22.44
CA ALA A 14 9.20 -10.27 -21.66
C ALA A 14 10.21 -9.53 -22.56
N LYS A 15 10.65 -10.16 -23.66
CA LYS A 15 11.56 -9.53 -24.64
C LYS A 15 10.91 -8.31 -25.30
N GLU A 16 9.64 -8.42 -25.70
CA GLU A 16 8.93 -7.30 -26.32
C GLU A 16 8.70 -6.13 -25.33
N LEU A 17 8.35 -6.44 -24.08
CA LEU A 17 8.15 -5.43 -23.03
C LEU A 17 9.36 -4.52 -22.83
N ARG A 18 10.59 -5.00 -23.07
CA ARG A 18 11.80 -4.17 -22.98
C ARG A 18 11.77 -2.99 -23.95
N ARG A 19 11.33 -3.23 -25.19
CA ARG A 19 11.27 -2.21 -26.25
C ARG A 19 10.34 -1.06 -25.89
N VAL A 20 9.28 -1.35 -25.13
CA VAL A 20 8.28 -0.36 -24.71
C VAL A 20 8.68 0.33 -23.42
N VAL A 21 9.15 -0.42 -22.42
CA VAL A 21 9.37 0.08 -21.06
C VAL A 21 10.67 0.88 -20.94
N GLU A 22 11.77 0.44 -21.57
CA GLU A 22 13.06 1.12 -21.43
C GLU A 22 13.04 2.58 -21.95
N PRO A 23 12.43 2.89 -23.12
CA PRO A 23 12.29 4.27 -23.56
C PRO A 23 11.40 5.11 -22.64
N VAL A 24 10.36 4.53 -22.05
CA VAL A 24 9.45 5.24 -21.12
C VAL A 24 10.19 5.63 -19.84
N ILE A 25 11.03 4.74 -19.29
CA ILE A 25 11.89 5.05 -18.14
C ILE A 25 12.94 6.10 -18.52
N THR A 26 13.45 6.04 -19.75
CA THR A 26 14.42 7.03 -20.25
C THR A 26 13.81 8.44 -20.31
N LEU A 27 12.54 8.58 -20.69
CA LEU A 27 11.83 9.88 -20.63
C LEU A 27 11.77 10.43 -19.20
N ALA A 28 11.44 9.56 -18.24
CA ALA A 28 11.38 9.94 -16.83
C ALA A 28 12.75 10.35 -16.27
N ARG A 29 13.81 9.63 -16.66
CA ARG A 29 15.20 9.94 -16.29
C ARG A 29 15.65 11.31 -16.80
N ARG A 30 15.29 11.67 -18.03
CA ARG A 30 15.72 12.94 -18.67
C ARG A 30 15.17 14.16 -17.93
N GLY A 31 14.02 14.03 -17.27
CA GLY A 31 13.46 15.07 -16.42
C GLY A 31 11.94 15.12 -16.50
N ASP A 32 11.35 15.70 -15.46
CA ASP A 32 9.90 15.86 -15.36
C ASP A 32 9.45 17.13 -16.08
N THR A 33 8.98 16.97 -17.32
CA THR A 33 8.40 18.04 -18.13
C THR A 33 7.00 17.65 -18.58
N VAL A 34 6.15 18.64 -18.85
CA VAL A 34 4.78 18.41 -19.36
C VAL A 34 4.81 17.62 -20.68
N ALA A 35 5.78 17.89 -21.55
CA ALA A 35 5.96 17.17 -22.80
C ALA A 35 6.28 15.68 -22.57
N HIS A 36 7.21 15.37 -21.65
CA HIS A 36 7.54 13.98 -21.32
C HIS A 36 6.38 13.24 -20.67
N ARG A 37 5.63 13.90 -19.77
CA ARG A 37 4.43 13.31 -19.15
C ARG A 37 3.36 12.98 -20.20
N ARG A 38 3.13 13.84 -21.20
CA ARG A 38 2.20 13.59 -22.32
C ARG A 38 2.65 12.39 -23.16
N LEU A 39 3.93 12.33 -23.54
CA LEU A 39 4.48 11.20 -24.30
C LEU A 39 4.42 9.86 -23.54
N ALA A 40 4.70 9.89 -22.23
CA ALA A 40 4.58 8.70 -21.39
C ALA A 40 3.12 8.25 -21.25
N PHE A 41 2.19 9.20 -21.14
CA PHE A 41 0.76 8.92 -21.04
C PHE A 41 0.19 8.32 -22.35
N ASP A 42 0.63 8.80 -23.51
CA ASP A 42 0.23 8.24 -24.81
C ASP A 42 0.54 6.74 -24.92
N ARG A 43 1.71 6.33 -24.40
CA ARG A 43 2.17 4.93 -24.43
C ARG A 43 1.53 4.05 -23.36
N LEU A 44 1.39 4.56 -22.14
CA LEU A 44 0.91 3.76 -20.99
C LEU A 44 -0.60 3.81 -20.82
N ARG A 45 -1.24 4.91 -21.22
CA ARG A 45 -2.68 5.20 -21.05
C ARG A 45 -3.20 5.05 -19.62
N ASN A 46 -2.32 5.18 -18.64
CA ASN A 46 -2.61 4.93 -17.23
C ASN A 46 -2.00 6.04 -16.38
N ARG A 47 -2.87 6.78 -15.66
CA ARG A 47 -2.47 7.93 -14.82
C ARG A 47 -1.61 7.51 -13.62
N PRO A 48 -2.01 6.57 -12.74
CA PRO A 48 -1.18 6.22 -11.58
C PRO A 48 0.19 5.66 -11.97
N ALA A 49 0.29 4.91 -13.07
CA ALA A 49 1.57 4.44 -13.57
C ALA A 49 2.51 5.58 -13.99
N VAL A 50 1.98 6.62 -14.65
CA VAL A 50 2.75 7.81 -15.05
C VAL A 50 3.19 8.60 -13.82
N THR A 51 2.32 8.81 -12.84
CA THR A 51 2.68 9.51 -11.60
C THR A 51 3.85 8.83 -10.91
N LYS A 52 3.77 7.50 -10.70
CA LYS A 52 4.83 6.70 -10.08
C LYS A 52 6.15 6.73 -10.87
N LEU A 53 6.04 6.76 -12.20
CA LEU A 53 7.20 6.78 -13.08
C LEU A 53 8.06 8.04 -12.88
N PHE A 54 7.43 9.21 -12.77
CA PHE A 54 8.16 10.48 -12.58
C PHE A 54 8.50 10.77 -11.11
N SER A 55 7.67 10.34 -10.16
CA SER A 55 7.93 10.56 -8.73
C SER A 55 9.08 9.69 -8.19
N ASP A 56 9.04 8.39 -8.50
CA ASP A 56 9.90 7.41 -7.84
C ASP A 56 11.00 6.95 -8.80
N LEU A 57 10.61 6.42 -9.97
CA LEU A 57 11.54 5.72 -10.86
C LEU A 57 12.51 6.67 -11.59
N GLY A 58 12.06 7.86 -11.99
CA GLY A 58 12.88 8.86 -12.67
C GLY A 58 14.14 9.24 -11.87
N PRO A 59 13.99 9.68 -10.61
CA PRO A 59 15.14 9.97 -9.73
C PRO A 59 16.03 8.75 -9.47
N HIS A 60 15.44 7.57 -9.24
CA HIS A 60 16.19 6.34 -8.96
C HIS A 60 17.16 5.95 -10.09
N TYR A 61 16.76 6.15 -11.35
CA TYR A 61 17.58 5.75 -12.50
C TYR A 61 18.45 6.85 -13.10
N ARG A 62 18.58 8.01 -12.43
CA ARG A 62 19.33 9.16 -12.97
C ARG A 62 20.81 8.86 -13.20
N SER A 63 21.42 8.06 -12.34
CA SER A 63 22.83 7.64 -12.40
C SER A 63 23.09 6.52 -13.42
N ARG A 64 22.07 5.80 -13.88
CA ARG A 64 22.24 4.58 -14.70
C ARG A 64 22.06 4.87 -16.20
N ALA A 65 23.09 4.58 -16.99
CA ALA A 65 23.05 4.67 -18.45
C ALA A 65 22.44 3.40 -19.08
N GLY A 66 21.11 3.25 -18.97
CA GLY A 66 20.35 2.20 -19.66
C GLY A 66 20.27 0.85 -18.91
N GLY A 67 19.56 -0.11 -19.50
CA GLY A 67 19.40 -1.45 -18.92
C GLY A 67 18.58 -1.48 -17.62
N TYR A 68 17.42 -0.81 -17.59
CA TYR A 68 16.58 -0.70 -16.39
C TYR A 68 15.77 -1.95 -16.07
N VAL A 69 15.71 -2.91 -17.01
CA VAL A 69 14.89 -4.11 -16.93
C VAL A 69 15.79 -5.34 -16.93
N ARG A 70 15.52 -6.27 -16.02
CA ARG A 70 16.15 -7.59 -15.96
C ARG A 70 15.12 -8.66 -16.30
N ILE A 71 15.49 -9.58 -17.20
CA ILE A 71 14.71 -10.77 -17.55
C ILE A 71 15.42 -11.99 -16.97
N LEU A 72 14.73 -12.73 -16.13
CA LEU A 72 15.19 -13.99 -15.54
C LEU A 72 14.31 -15.12 -16.06
N ARG A 73 14.88 -16.18 -16.63
CA ARG A 73 14.11 -17.33 -17.10
C ARG A 73 13.74 -18.21 -15.91
N THR A 74 12.46 -18.54 -15.76
CA THR A 74 11.93 -19.18 -14.54
C THR A 74 11.31 -20.55 -14.77
N GLY A 75 11.48 -21.15 -15.95
CA GLY A 75 10.99 -22.48 -16.31
C GLY A 75 9.96 -22.47 -17.44
N PHE A 76 9.04 -23.43 -17.44
CA PHE A 76 7.97 -23.58 -18.42
C PHE A 76 6.60 -23.53 -17.73
N ARG A 77 5.58 -23.11 -18.47
CA ARG A 77 4.19 -23.16 -18.03
C ARG A 77 3.63 -24.57 -18.21
N SER A 78 2.84 -25.02 -17.24
CA SER A 78 2.13 -26.30 -17.30
C SER A 78 1.04 -26.27 -18.37
N GLY A 79 0.98 -27.29 -19.22
CA GLY A 79 -0.04 -27.47 -20.25
C GLY A 79 0.43 -27.09 -21.67
N ASP A 80 0.98 -25.89 -21.86
CA ASP A 80 1.42 -25.40 -23.18
C ASP A 80 2.94 -25.42 -23.37
N HIS A 81 3.69 -25.87 -22.36
CA HIS A 81 5.16 -25.85 -22.32
C HIS A 81 5.76 -24.50 -22.76
N ALA A 82 5.06 -23.39 -22.51
CA ALA A 82 5.52 -22.08 -22.91
C ALA A 82 6.65 -21.62 -21.96
N PRO A 83 7.81 -21.16 -22.48
CA PRO A 83 8.91 -20.72 -21.62
C PRO A 83 8.52 -19.44 -20.87
N LEU A 84 8.64 -19.48 -19.55
CA LEU A 84 8.35 -18.38 -18.63
C LEU A 84 9.61 -17.60 -18.26
N ALA A 85 9.39 -16.32 -18.01
CA ALA A 85 10.38 -15.41 -17.48
C ALA A 85 9.76 -14.46 -16.45
N LEU A 86 10.54 -14.16 -15.41
CA LEU A 86 10.31 -13.07 -14.48
C LEU A 86 11.01 -11.83 -15.04
N ILE A 87 10.21 -10.81 -15.35
CA ILE A 87 10.70 -9.48 -15.73
C ILE A 87 10.65 -8.58 -14.49
N GLN A 88 11.73 -7.85 -14.22
CA GLN A 88 11.83 -6.96 -13.07
C GLN A 88 12.57 -5.66 -13.37
N LEU A 89 12.19 -4.60 -12.68
CA LEU A 89 12.99 -3.38 -12.59
C LEU A 89 14.23 -3.60 -11.71
N VAL A 90 15.32 -2.92 -12.06
CA VAL A 90 16.62 -2.97 -11.36
C VAL A 90 16.62 -2.05 -10.14
N ASP A 91 17.51 -2.25 -9.17
CA ASP A 91 17.71 -1.37 -7.99
C ASP A 91 16.46 -1.14 -7.13
N ARG A 92 15.59 -2.16 -7.03
CA ARG A 92 14.41 -2.09 -6.16
C ARG A 92 14.82 -2.24 -4.69
N PRO A 93 14.28 -1.41 -3.78
CA PRO A 93 14.40 -1.70 -2.36
C PRO A 93 13.67 -3.01 -2.09
N GLU A 94 14.43 -4.01 -1.61
CA GLU A 94 13.85 -5.30 -1.25
C GLU A 94 12.90 -5.07 -0.08
N LYS A 95 11.59 -5.22 -0.31
CA LYS A 95 10.63 -5.33 0.79
C LYS A 95 10.90 -6.65 1.46
N VAL A 96 11.78 -6.64 2.47
CA VAL A 96 12.04 -7.77 3.34
C VAL A 96 10.70 -8.17 3.94
N ARG A 97 10.17 -9.31 3.51
CA ARG A 97 9.04 -9.94 4.18
C ARG A 97 9.57 -10.40 5.52
N THR A 98 9.27 -9.69 6.59
CA THR A 98 9.44 -10.22 7.95
C THR A 98 8.57 -11.47 8.05
N VAL A 99 9.17 -12.63 7.85
CA VAL A 99 8.51 -13.91 8.09
C VAL A 99 8.25 -13.95 9.58
N ARG A 100 6.99 -13.78 9.98
CA ARG A 100 6.54 -13.98 11.36
C ARG A 100 6.69 -15.47 11.65
N VAL A 101 7.86 -15.86 12.15
CA VAL A 101 8.10 -17.21 12.65
C VAL A 101 7.15 -17.37 13.83
N LYS A 102 6.09 -18.17 13.65
CA LYS A 102 5.19 -18.57 14.71
C LYS A 102 5.97 -19.59 15.54
N SER A 103 6.70 -19.12 16.54
CA SER A 103 7.37 -19.95 17.52
C SER A 103 6.31 -20.82 18.22
N LYS A 104 6.36 -22.11 17.93
CA LYS A 104 5.62 -23.16 18.63
C LYS A 104 6.12 -23.14 20.07
N VAL A 105 5.29 -22.67 21.00
CA VAL A 105 5.53 -22.82 22.43
C VAL A 105 5.49 -24.33 22.71
N PRO A 106 6.55 -24.96 23.26
CA PRO A 106 6.43 -26.32 23.75
C PRO A 106 5.45 -26.29 24.92
N GLU A 107 4.35 -27.01 24.77
CA GLU A 107 3.37 -27.29 25.80
C GLU A 107 4.08 -28.03 26.93
N SER A 108 4.41 -27.32 28.01
CA SER A 108 4.82 -27.94 29.26
C SER A 108 3.72 -28.89 29.73
N PRO A 109 4.05 -30.13 30.14
CA PRO A 109 3.04 -31.09 30.56
C PRO A 109 2.20 -30.51 31.72
N PRO A 110 0.89 -30.82 31.77
CA PRO A 110 0.00 -30.27 32.79
C PRO A 110 0.51 -30.67 34.19
N PRO A 111 0.54 -29.73 35.16
CA PRO A 111 0.77 -30.10 36.54
C PRO A 111 -0.42 -30.97 36.99
N VAL A 112 -0.12 -32.22 37.31
CA VAL A 112 -1.07 -33.12 37.98
C VAL A 112 -1.33 -32.52 39.36
N LEU A 113 -2.49 -31.88 39.53
CA LEU A 113 -2.96 -31.50 40.85
C LEU A 113 -3.62 -32.75 41.49
N PRO A 114 -3.22 -33.14 42.71
CA PRO A 114 -3.85 -34.24 43.43
C PRO A 114 -5.32 -33.92 43.70
N ALA A 115 -6.14 -34.94 43.52
CA ALA A 115 -7.58 -34.91 43.61
C ALA A 115 -8.04 -34.86 45.09
N ASP A 116 -8.05 -33.68 45.71
CA ASP A 116 -8.66 -33.50 47.05
C ASP A 116 -9.12 -32.04 47.29
N GLU A 117 -9.97 -31.48 46.45
CA GLU A 117 -10.81 -30.33 46.86
C GLU A 117 -12.11 -30.19 46.04
N ALA A 118 -12.72 -31.33 45.71
CA ALA A 118 -14.15 -31.34 45.47
C ALA A 118 -14.85 -31.26 46.82
N THR A 119 -15.80 -30.33 46.96
CA THR A 119 -16.75 -30.15 48.08
C THR A 119 -16.37 -29.10 49.12
N ARG A 120 -16.52 -27.81 48.77
CA ARG A 120 -17.19 -26.82 49.63
C ARG A 120 -17.50 -25.56 48.83
N LYS A 121 -18.72 -25.05 48.98
CA LYS A 121 -19.32 -23.87 48.34
C LYS A 121 -20.00 -24.09 46.99
N ALA A 122 -20.94 -25.03 47.03
CA ALA A 122 -22.25 -24.76 46.47
C ALA A 122 -22.87 -23.50 47.13
N GLN A 123 -23.70 -22.79 46.34
CA GLN A 123 -24.85 -21.97 46.74
C GLN A 123 -24.62 -20.53 47.25
N ALA A 124 -24.78 -19.58 46.32
CA ALA A 124 -25.77 -18.47 46.37
C ALA A 124 -25.54 -17.63 45.09
N GLY A 125 -26.43 -17.39 44.13
CA GLY A 125 -27.88 -17.47 44.09
C GLY A 125 -28.43 -16.08 43.70
N LYS A 126 -28.89 -15.92 42.44
CA LYS A 126 -29.93 -14.95 41.96
C LYS A 126 -29.47 -13.46 41.91
N THR A 127 -29.79 -12.56 40.98
CA THR A 127 -30.87 -12.36 39.98
C THR A 127 -30.50 -11.13 39.13
N ALA A 128 -30.87 -11.08 37.84
CA ALA A 128 -30.97 -9.83 37.04
C ALA A 128 -32.30 -9.09 37.39
N PRO A 129 -32.65 -7.89 36.86
CA PRO A 129 -31.99 -7.02 35.88
C PRO A 129 -32.06 -5.50 36.22
N LYS A 130 -31.77 -4.67 35.20
CA LYS A 130 -32.43 -3.38 34.87
C LYS A 130 -31.74 -2.03 35.21
N THR A 131 -31.55 -1.29 34.11
CA THR A 131 -31.69 0.18 33.92
C THR A 131 -30.47 1.07 34.17
N ALA A 132 -30.05 1.72 33.08
CA ALA A 132 -29.23 2.92 33.11
C ALA A 132 -30.02 4.11 33.71
N PRO A 133 -29.30 5.07 34.30
CA PRO A 133 -29.60 6.46 34.01
C PRO A 133 -28.37 7.23 33.53
N LYS A 134 -28.68 8.13 32.59
CA LYS A 134 -27.84 9.20 32.04
C LYS A 134 -27.91 10.40 32.98
N ARG A 135 -26.76 10.99 33.35
CA ARG A 135 -26.61 12.39 33.79
C ARG A 135 -25.13 12.76 33.68
N GLU A 136 -24.77 13.66 32.75
CA GLU A 136 -24.44 15.08 33.02
C GLU A 136 -23.18 15.16 33.90
N GLU A 137 -22.06 15.82 33.56
CA GLU A 137 -21.97 17.21 33.14
C GLU A 137 -20.47 17.59 33.03
N TRP A 138 -19.84 17.56 31.85
CA TRP A 138 -18.55 18.24 31.63
C TRP A 138 -18.68 19.14 30.40
N GLN A 139 -19.49 20.20 30.59
CA GLN A 139 -19.54 21.36 29.71
C GLN A 139 -18.88 22.53 30.44
N LYS A 140 -18.00 23.23 29.72
CA LYS A 140 -17.44 24.58 29.98
C LYS A 140 -16.13 24.70 30.78
N LYS A 141 -15.03 24.61 30.03
CA LYS A 141 -14.12 25.74 29.69
C LYS A 141 -12.98 25.11 28.86
N SER A 142 -12.76 25.48 27.60
CA SER A 142 -12.50 26.86 27.19
C SER A 142 -12.94 27.09 25.75
N ARG A 143 -13.91 27.99 25.66
CA ARG A 143 -14.34 28.76 24.51
C ARG A 143 -13.18 29.65 24.04
N TRP A 144 -13.02 29.82 22.72
CA TRP A 144 -12.80 31.09 21.99
C TRP A 144 -12.72 30.85 20.46
N PRO A 145 -12.99 31.84 19.59
CA PRO A 145 -14.32 31.98 18.98
C PRO A 145 -14.34 31.94 17.44
N SER A 146 -15.50 31.54 16.91
CA SER A 146 -15.92 31.79 15.52
C SER A 146 -16.14 33.29 15.32
N ILE A 147 -15.25 33.93 14.57
CA ILE A 147 -15.35 35.32 14.15
C ILE A 147 -16.07 35.35 12.80
N PHE A 148 -17.34 35.75 12.93
CA PHE A 148 -17.98 36.77 12.12
C PHE A 148 -18.47 36.43 10.70
N ARG A 149 -19.78 36.26 10.68
CA ARG A 149 -20.71 36.39 9.56
C ARG A 149 -21.12 37.88 9.47
N GLY A 150 -20.96 38.51 8.31
CA GLY A 150 -21.62 39.77 7.92
C GLY A 150 -21.53 39.86 6.39
N ARG A 151 -22.59 39.96 5.55
CA ARG A 151 -23.81 40.80 5.51
C ARG A 151 -23.50 42.29 5.54
N SER A 152 -23.44 42.95 4.38
CA SER A 152 -24.39 44.02 3.97
C SER A 152 -24.00 44.73 2.66
N LYS A 153 -25.05 45.18 1.95
CA LYS A 153 -25.18 46.00 0.73
C LYS A 153 -24.51 47.39 0.75
N LYS A 154 -24.19 47.92 -0.46
CA LYS A 154 -24.36 49.31 -0.98
C LYS A 154 -23.83 49.32 -2.44
N SER A 155 -24.61 49.43 -3.52
CA SER A 155 -25.40 50.54 -4.10
C SER A 155 -24.58 51.69 -4.72
N GLU A 156 -24.89 51.93 -6.00
CA GLU A 156 -24.99 53.21 -6.76
C GLU A 156 -23.74 54.00 -7.21
N ASP A 157 -23.71 54.18 -8.53
CA ASP A 157 -23.61 55.43 -9.33
C ASP A 157 -22.46 56.43 -9.16
N THR A 158 -22.19 57.13 -10.29
CA THR A 158 -21.21 58.19 -10.61
C THR A 158 -19.99 57.61 -11.36
N GLN A 159 -19.67 57.96 -12.62
CA GLN A 159 -19.94 59.15 -13.44
C GLN A 159 -19.86 58.78 -14.93
#